data_AF-A0A2T2RS32-F1
#
_entry.id   AF-A0A2T2RS32-F1
#
_cell.length_a   1.000
_cell.length_b   1.000
_cell.length_c   1.000
_cell.angle_alpha   90.00
_cell.angle_beta   90.00
_cell.angle_gamma   90.00
#
_symmetry.space_group_name_H-M   'P 1'
#
loop_
_entity.id
_entity.type
_entity.pdbx_description
1 polymer ?
#
loop_
_entity_poly.entity_id
_entity_poly.type
_entity_poly.pdbx_seq_one_letter_code
_entity_poly.pdbx_strand_id
1 'polypeptide(L)' 'EKCCLLLSANGSYEPASEDIFVLTGMTVSRSTQQRLVHRQDFEQPSDQATVDEMSLDGGKVG' A
#
# COMPACT_ATOMS: atom_id res chain seq x y z
N GLU A 1 -7.05 6.59 -9.55
CA GLU A 1 -6.21 5.36 -9.44
C GLU A 1 -4.82 5.64 -8.86
N LYS A 2 -4.01 6.56 -9.40
CA LYS A 2 -2.68 6.87 -8.83
C LYS A 2 -2.71 7.27 -7.35
N CYS A 3 -3.68 8.08 -6.93
CA CYS A 3 -3.87 8.43 -5.51
C CYS A 3 -4.13 7.18 -4.65
N CYS A 4 -4.92 6.23 -5.15
CA CYS A 4 -5.20 4.98 -4.45
C CYS A 4 -3.94 4.18 -4.17
N LEU A 5 -3.02 4.10 -5.14
CA LEU A 5 -1.76 3.36 -5.04
C LEU A 5 -0.77 4.05 -4.08
N LEU A 6 -0.60 5.37 -4.22
CA LEU A 6 0.34 6.15 -3.40
C LEU A 6 -0.08 6.19 -1.93
N LEU A 7 -1.38 6.38 -1.67
CA LEU A 7 -1.89 6.48 -0.31
C LEU A 7 -1.94 5.12 0.40
N SER A 8 -2.22 4.03 -0.32
CA SER A 8 -2.15 2.67 0.24
C SER A 8 -0.71 2.17 0.43
N ALA A 9 0.28 2.75 -0.25
CA ALA A 9 1.69 2.42 -0.04
C ALA A 9 2.25 3.12 1.21
N ASN A 10 1.76 4.33 1.51
CA ASN A 10 2.21 5.13 2.66
C ASN A 10 1.37 4.92 3.94
N GLY A 11 0.24 4.21 3.87
CA GLY A 11 -0.66 4.00 4.99
C GLY A 11 -1.56 2.78 4.79
N SER A 12 -2.38 2.48 5.79
CA SER A 12 -3.42 1.44 5.66
C SER A 12 -4.53 1.88 4.67
N TYR A 13 -5.39 0.94 4.26
CA TYR A 13 -6.50 1.25 3.35
C TYR A 13 -7.59 2.17 3.94
N GLU A 14 -7.76 2.19 5.28
CA GLU A 14 -8.73 3.08 5.95
C GLU A 14 -8.36 4.56 5.78
N PRO A 15 -7.15 5.01 6.20
CA PRO A 15 -6.76 6.41 6.02
C PRO A 15 -6.72 6.83 4.55
N ALA A 16 -6.31 5.90 3.68
CA ALA A 16 -6.16 6.19 2.26
C ALA A 16 -7.49 6.51 1.55
N SER A 17 -8.64 5.99 2.03
CA SER A 17 -9.95 6.31 1.45
C SER A 17 -10.39 7.74 1.78
N GLU A 18 -10.10 8.21 2.98
CA GLU A 18 -10.38 9.59 3.42
C GLU A 18 -9.47 10.59 2.68
N ASP A 19 -8.18 10.26 2.55
CA ASP A 19 -7.22 11.08 1.81
C ASP A 19 -7.57 11.21 0.32
N ILE A 20 -8.07 10.14 -0.32
CA ILE A 20 -8.55 10.22 -1.72
C ILE A 20 -9.71 11.21 -1.82
N PHE A 21 -10.64 11.19 -0.88
CA PHE A 21 -11.78 12.10 -0.90
C PHE A 21 -11.34 13.54 -0.70
N VAL A 22 -10.47 13.82 0.28
CA VAL A 22 -9.94 15.17 0.53
C VAL A 22 -9.19 15.73 -0.68
N LEU A 23 -8.37 14.90 -1.35
CA LEU A 23 -7.52 15.34 -2.45
C LEU A 23 -8.23 15.40 -3.81
N THR A 24 -9.29 14.63 -4.02
CA THR A 24 -9.91 14.45 -5.35
C THR A 24 -11.42 14.73 -5.38
N GLY A 25 -12.06 14.85 -4.22
CA GLY A 25 -13.52 14.93 -4.08
C GLY A 25 -14.26 13.62 -4.38
N MET A 26 -13.54 12.54 -4.67
CA MET A 26 -14.12 11.24 -5.04
C MET A 26 -14.09 10.27 -3.86
N THR A 27 -15.20 9.57 -3.63
CA THR A 27 -15.24 8.46 -2.67
C THR A 27 -14.81 7.16 -3.34
N VAL A 28 -13.84 6.47 -2.74
CA VAL A 28 -13.43 5.13 -3.15
C VAL A 28 -13.60 4.20 -1.94
N SER A 29 -14.31 3.08 -2.11
CA SER A 29 -14.45 2.10 -1.04
C SER A 29 -13.14 1.34 -0.81
N ARG A 30 -12.90 0.87 0.42
CA ARG A 30 -11.78 -0.03 0.76
C ARG A 30 -11.65 -1.20 -0.22
N SER A 31 -12.76 -1.89 -0.51
CA SER A 31 -12.76 -3.05 -1.41
C SER A 31 -12.34 -2.67 -2.84
N THR A 32 -12.75 -1.49 -3.30
CA THR A 32 -12.31 -0.95 -4.60
C THR A 32 -10.82 -0.63 -4.55
N GLN A 33 -10.35 0.02 -3.48
CA GLN A 33 -8.94 0.35 -3.31
C GLN A 33 -8.05 -0.90 -3.26
N GLN A 34 -8.41 -1.91 -2.49
CA GLN A 34 -7.71 -3.20 -2.43
C GLN A 34 -7.64 -3.87 -3.80
N ARG A 35 -8.78 -3.94 -4.53
CA ARG A 35 -8.81 -4.50 -5.89
C ARG A 35 -7.94 -3.71 -6.87
N LEU A 36 -7.87 -2.39 -6.73
CA LEU A 36 -7.02 -1.54 -7.56
C LEU A 36 -5.53 -1.74 -7.28
N VAL A 37 -5.14 -1.95 -6.02
CA VAL A 37 -3.75 -2.21 -5.63
C VAL A 37 -3.32 -3.61 -6.04
N HIS A 38 -4.11 -4.63 -5.72
CA HIS A 38 -3.75 -6.03 -5.97
C HIS A 38 -3.72 -6.40 -7.46
N ARG A 39 -4.38 -5.63 -8.34
CA ARG A 39 -4.33 -5.85 -9.79
C ARG A 39 -3.17 -5.15 -10.48
N GLN A 40 -2.42 -4.29 -9.78
CA GLN A 40 -1.22 -3.70 -10.35
C GLN A 40 -0.11 -4.74 -10.35
N ASP A 41 0.49 -4.90 -11.53
CA ASP A 41 1.72 -5.67 -11.66
C ASP A 41 2.86 -4.71 -11.27
N PHE A 42 3.37 -4.87 -10.06
CA PHE A 42 4.52 -4.10 -9.60
C PHE A 42 5.77 -4.82 -10.11
N GLU A 43 6.58 -4.13 -10.91
CA GLU A 43 7.91 -4.63 -11.25
C GLU A 43 8.66 -4.94 -9.97
N GLN A 44 8.99 -6.22 -9.76
CA GLN A 44 9.89 -6.57 -8.68
C GLN A 44 11.24 -5.92 -8.97
N PRO A 45 11.87 -5.26 -7.98
CA PRO A 45 13.20 -4.73 -8.17
C PRO A 45 14.11 -5.88 -8.64
N SER A 46 14.73 -5.72 -9.81
CA SER A 46 15.55 -6.75 -10.47
C SER A 46 16.88 -7.03 -9.77
N ASP A 47 17.11 -6.40 -8.62
CA ASP A 47 18.34 -6.51 -7.88
C ASP A 47 18.18 -7.58 -6.79
N GLN A 48 18.67 -8.78 -7.08
CA GLN A 48 19.09 -9.74 -6.06
C GLN A 48 20.35 -9.21 -5.35
N ALA A 49 20.26 -8.03 -4.73
CA ALA A 49 21.17 -7.71 -3.65
C ALA A 49 20.81 -8.70 -2.54
N THR A 50 21.71 -9.63 -2.25
CA THR A 50 21.60 -10.52 -1.09
C THR A 50 21.40 -9.64 0.13
N VAL A 51 20.16 -9.54 0.60
CA VAL A 51 19.82 -8.85 1.84
C VAL A 51 20.37 -9.74 2.95
N ASP A 52 21.64 -9.54 3.27
CA ASP A 52 22.22 -10.01 4.51
C ASP A 52 21.54 -9.21 5.64
N GLU A 53 21.03 -9.91 6.64
CA GLU A 53 20.25 -9.40 7.77
C GLU A 53 18.77 -9.08 7.52
N MET A 54 18.04 -10.19 7.44
CA MET A 54 16.65 -10.34 7.84
C MET A 54 16.42 -9.84 9.28
N SER A 55 16.14 -8.54 9.48
CA SER A 55 15.59 -8.05 10.75
C SER A 55 14.08 -8.26 10.78
N LEU A 56 13.66 -9.50 11.04
CA LEU A 56 12.30 -9.82 11.49
C LEU A 56 12.21 -9.47 12.99
N ASP A 57 12.08 -8.19 13.33
CA ASP A 57 11.63 -7.85 14.69
C ASP A 57 10.12 -8.07 14.75
N GLY A 58 9.78 -9.34 15.03
CA GLY A 58 8.44 -9.81 15.27
C GLY A 58 7.88 -9.11 16.49
N GLY A 59 7.22 -7.98 16.26
CA GLY A 59 6.38 -7.34 17.26
C GLY A 59 5.31 -8.32 17.75
N LYS A 60 5.60 -8.99 18.88
CA LYS A 60 4.75 -9.23 20.05
C LYS A 60 5.32 -10.42 20.85
N VAL A 61 6.15 -10.11 21.84
CA VAL A 61 6.14 -10.89 23.08
C VAL A 61 4.97 -10.38 23.92
N GLY A 62 4.04 -11.28 24.23
CA GLY A 62 2.97 -11.10 25.19
C GLY A 62 2.91 -12.33 26.08
#